data_AF-A0A2N7CHS2-F1
#
_entry.id   AF-A0A2N7CHS2-F1
#
_cell.length_a   1.000
_cell.length_b   1.000
_cell.length_c   1.000
_cell.angle_alpha   90.00
_cell.angle_beta   90.00
_cell.angle_gamma   90.00
#
_symmetry.space_group_name_H-M   'P 1'
#
loop_
_entity.id
_entity.type
_entity.pdbx_description
1 polymer ?
#
loop_
_entity_poly.entity_id
_entity_poly.type
_entity_poly.pdbx_seq_one_letter_code
_entity_poly.pdbx_strand_id
1 'polypeptide(L)'
;MDVKLHYVHDPMCSWCWGYKPTLELLKQQLPASIEFNYVVGGLAPDSEDPMSEEMKGKLQAIWKQIEAKLGTEFNHEFWTECQPVRSTYPACRAVIAAGFQDHYEAMLEAIQHAYYLRAMLPHSQETHLQLAEELGMLCILV
;
A
#
# COMPACT_ATOMS: atom_id res chain seq x y z
N MET A 1 23.72 -18.67 -12.27
CA MET A 1 23.54 -17.21 -12.14
C MET A 1 22.38 -17.01 -11.19
N ASP A 2 22.58 -16.23 -10.15
CA ASP A 2 21.48 -15.79 -9.27
C ASP A 2 20.82 -14.58 -9.94
N VAL A 3 19.54 -14.71 -10.29
CA VAL A 3 18.78 -13.68 -11.00
C VAL A 3 17.63 -13.26 -10.10
N LYS A 4 17.53 -11.96 -9.82
CA LYS A 4 16.50 -11.40 -8.95
C LYS A 4 15.66 -10.38 -9.69
N LEU A 5 14.34 -10.45 -9.48
CA LEU A 5 13.40 -9.42 -9.92
C LEU A 5 13.00 -8.59 -8.69
N HIS A 6 13.41 -7.32 -8.69
CA HIS A 6 13.01 -6.38 -7.65
C HIS A 6 11.75 -5.62 -8.07
N TYR A 7 10.66 -5.80 -7.32
CA TYR A 7 9.47 -4.98 -7.44
C TYR A 7 9.53 -3.84 -6.41
N VAL A 8 9.89 -2.65 -6.91
CA VAL A 8 9.95 -1.43 -6.11
C VAL A 8 8.56 -0.79 -6.06
N HIS A 9 7.99 -0.63 -4.86
CA HIS A 9 6.62 -0.16 -4.67
C HIS A 9 6.44 0.66 -3.39
N ASP A 10 5.24 1.18 -3.16
CA ASP A 10 4.85 1.80 -1.90
C ASP A 10 3.40 1.38 -1.59
N PRO A 11 3.04 1.00 -0.35
CA PRO A 11 1.68 0.59 0.00
C PRO A 11 0.61 1.64 -0.31
N MET A 12 0.99 2.92 -0.33
CA MET A 12 0.11 4.05 -0.61
C MET A 12 0.24 4.58 -2.06
N CYS A 13 0.95 3.87 -2.94
CA CYS A 13 1.01 4.20 -4.36
C CYS A 13 -0.23 3.67 -5.10
N SER A 14 -1.06 4.57 -5.61
CA SER A 14 -2.31 4.23 -6.30
C SER A 14 -2.08 3.44 -7.59
N TRP A 15 -0.96 3.68 -8.29
CA TRP A 15 -0.59 2.89 -9.46
C TRP A 15 -0.12 1.48 -9.09
N CYS A 16 0.54 1.30 -7.94
CA CYS A 16 0.88 -0.04 -7.43
C CYS A 16 -0.39 -0.83 -7.06
N TRP A 17 -1.40 -0.15 -6.50
CA TRP A 17 -2.73 -0.75 -6.29
C TRP A 17 -3.37 -1.19 -7.59
N GLY A 18 -3.45 -0.30 -8.59
CA GLY A 18 -3.99 -0.65 -9.91
C GLY A 18 -3.21 -1.74 -10.64
N TYR A 19 -1.91 -1.89 -10.36
CA TYR A 19 -1.05 -2.91 -10.95
C TYR A 19 -1.17 -4.29 -10.28
N LYS A 20 -1.76 -4.38 -9.07
CA LYS A 20 -1.84 -5.62 -8.27
C LYS A 20 -2.29 -6.85 -9.09
N PRO A 21 -3.37 -6.81 -9.91
CA PRO A 21 -3.77 -7.99 -10.68
C PRO A 21 -2.71 -8.45 -11.68
N THR A 22 -2.02 -7.52 -12.32
CA THR A 22 -0.93 -7.84 -13.26
C THR A 22 0.32 -8.34 -12.54
N LEU A 23 0.63 -7.80 -11.36
CA LEU A 23 1.74 -8.27 -10.53
C LEU A 23 1.53 -9.73 -10.11
N GLU A 24 0.32 -10.10 -9.69
CA GLU A 24 0.02 -11.49 -9.32
C GLU A 24 0.17 -12.44 -10.50
N LEU A 25 -0.30 -12.05 -11.69
CA LEU A 25 -0.07 -12.83 -12.91
C LEU A 25 1.42 -12.96 -13.25
N LEU A 26 2.19 -11.88 -13.08
CA LEU A 26 3.64 -11.88 -13.30
C LEU A 26 4.33 -12.85 -12.33
N LYS A 27 4.00 -12.80 -11.04
CA LYS A 27 4.57 -13.70 -10.01
C LYS A 27 4.25 -15.17 -10.32
N GLN A 28 3.02 -15.47 -10.75
CA GLN A 28 2.62 -16.83 -11.12
C GLN A 28 3.36 -17.36 -12.35
N GLN A 29 3.72 -16.48 -13.29
CA GLN A 29 4.43 -16.84 -14.53
C GLN A 29 5.95 -16.76 -14.41
N LEU A 30 6.47 -16.27 -13.28
CA LEU A 30 7.89 -16.07 -13.09
C LEU A 30 8.60 -17.44 -12.98
N PRO A 31 9.67 -17.69 -13.76
CA PRO A 31 10.45 -18.91 -13.63
C PRO A 31 10.98 -19.06 -12.20
N ALA A 32 10.93 -20.28 -11.65
CA ALA A 32 11.43 -20.57 -10.29
C ALA A 32 12.93 -20.27 -10.09
N SER A 33 13.70 -20.10 -11.18
CA SER A 33 15.09 -19.68 -11.14
C SER A 33 15.28 -18.17 -10.92
N ILE A 34 14.20 -17.37 -10.91
CA ILE A 34 14.22 -15.94 -10.64
C ILE A 34 13.61 -15.69 -9.26
N GLU A 35 14.41 -15.17 -8.34
CA GLU A 35 13.94 -14.78 -7.01
C GLU A 35 13.17 -13.47 -7.09
N PHE A 36 11.93 -13.45 -6.62
CA PHE A 36 11.11 -12.24 -6.55
C PHE A 36 11.34 -11.53 -5.21
N ASN A 37 11.62 -10.23 -5.24
CA ASN A 37 11.90 -9.43 -4.05
C ASN A 37 11.10 -8.13 -4.04
N TYR A 38 10.35 -7.89 -2.98
CA TYR A 38 9.74 -6.59 -2.71
C TYR A 38 10.77 -5.60 -2.20
N VAL A 39 10.69 -4.35 -2.65
CA VAL A 39 11.47 -3.23 -2.13
C VAL A 39 10.52 -2.05 -1.94
N VAL A 40 10.45 -1.49 -0.73
CA VAL A 40 9.67 -0.26 -0.51
C VAL A 40 10.46 0.95 -1.01
N GLY A 41 9.84 1.78 -1.85
CA GLY A 41 10.44 2.97 -2.45
C GLY A 41 10.36 4.22 -1.57
N GLY A 42 9.38 4.29 -0.67
CA GLY A 42 9.19 5.43 0.24
C GLY A 42 8.77 6.71 -0.49
N LEU A 43 7.51 6.78 -0.89
CA LEU A 43 6.98 7.86 -1.73
C LEU A 43 6.87 9.22 -1.02
N ALA A 44 6.70 9.26 0.30
CA ALA A 44 6.79 10.50 1.08
C ALA A 44 7.31 10.26 2.51
N PRO A 45 8.17 11.16 3.02
CA PRO A 45 8.75 11.06 4.35
C PRO A 45 7.70 11.20 5.46
N ASP A 46 8.11 10.92 6.70
CA ASP A 46 7.27 11.17 7.86
C ASP A 46 6.87 12.64 7.97
N SER A 47 5.60 12.87 8.24
CA SER A 47 5.01 14.17 8.47
C SER A 47 3.72 13.97 9.27
N GLU A 48 3.32 15.01 10.00
CA GLU A 48 2.00 15.13 10.64
C GLU A 48 1.17 16.23 9.97
N ASP A 49 1.72 16.91 8.96
CA ASP A 49 1.08 18.04 8.32
C ASP A 49 -0.10 17.56 7.46
N PRO A 50 -1.31 18.13 7.65
CA PRO A 50 -2.43 17.83 6.80
C PRO A 50 -2.10 18.09 5.33
N MET A 51 -2.53 17.18 4.47
CA MET A 51 -2.36 17.33 3.03
C MET A 51 -3.09 18.59 2.53
N SER A 52 -2.43 19.39 1.69
CA SER A 52 -3.05 20.57 1.07
C SER A 52 -4.20 20.19 0.14
N GLU A 53 -5.19 21.08 0.00
CA GLU A 53 -6.33 20.86 -0.90
C GLU A 53 -5.89 20.64 -2.36
N GLU A 54 -4.83 21.33 -2.80
CA GLU A 54 -4.24 21.11 -4.13
C GLU A 54 -3.74 19.66 -4.30
N MET A 55 -3.05 19.13 -3.29
CA MET A 55 -2.53 17.77 -3.33
C MET A 55 -3.67 16.74 -3.26
N LYS A 56 -4.69 16.96 -2.42
CA LYS A 56 -5.89 16.12 -2.37
C LYS A 56 -6.57 16.07 -3.74
N GLY A 57 -6.79 17.23 -4.38
CA GLY A 57 -7.39 17.31 -5.70
C GLY A 57 -6.58 16.58 -6.78
N LYS A 58 -5.25 16.68 -6.75
CA LYS A 58 -4.36 15.93 -7.67
C LYS A 58 -4.49 14.41 -7.47
N LEU A 59 -4.45 13.93 -6.22
CA LEU A 59 -4.54 12.49 -5.94
C LEU A 59 -5.92 11.91 -6.27
N GLN A 60 -7.00 12.62 -5.98
CA GLN A 60 -8.35 12.25 -6.41
C GLN A 60 -8.45 12.11 -7.94
N ALA A 61 -7.88 13.07 -8.68
CA ALA A 61 -7.86 13.00 -10.14
C ALA A 61 -7.06 11.80 -10.66
N ILE A 62 -5.96 11.45 -9.99
CA ILE A 62 -5.16 10.25 -10.31
C ILE A 62 -5.97 8.98 -10.06
N TRP A 63 -6.71 8.87 -8.95
CA TRP A 63 -7.57 7.71 -8.68
C TRP A 63 -8.60 7.52 -9.80
N LYS A 64 -9.31 8.59 -10.18
CA LYS A 64 -10.26 8.58 -11.31
C LYS A 64 -9.62 8.19 -12.63
N GLN A 65 -8.37 8.62 -12.86
CA GLN A 65 -7.63 8.23 -14.05
C GLN A 65 -7.31 6.73 -14.06
N ILE A 66 -6.96 6.15 -12.91
CA ILE A 66 -6.65 4.73 -12.76
C ILE A 66 -7.93 3.90 -12.92
N GLU A 67 -9.04 4.30 -12.29
CA GLU A 67 -10.37 3.71 -12.48
C GLU A 67 -10.72 3.62 -13.97
N ALA A 68 -10.62 4.76 -14.69
CA ALA A 68 -10.98 4.83 -16.10
C ALA A 68 -10.07 3.98 -17.01
N LYS A 69 -8.80 3.80 -16.66
CA LYS A 69 -7.83 3.07 -17.48
C LYS A 69 -7.79 1.57 -17.20
N LEU A 70 -7.92 1.18 -15.94
CA LEU A 70 -7.65 -0.17 -15.47
C LEU A 70 -8.88 -0.87 -14.88
N GLY A 71 -9.98 -0.13 -14.64
CA GLY A 71 -11.15 -0.66 -13.94
C GLY A 71 -10.90 -0.94 -12.46
N THR A 72 -9.82 -0.40 -11.89
CA THR A 72 -9.47 -0.54 -10.48
C THR A 72 -10.53 0.12 -9.61
N GLU A 73 -10.92 -0.51 -8.51
CA GLU A 73 -11.91 0.03 -7.58
C GLU A 73 -11.28 0.98 -6.56
N PHE A 74 -12.00 2.06 -6.24
CA PHE A 74 -11.67 3.00 -5.17
C PHE A 74 -12.94 3.44 -4.44
N ASN A 75 -12.88 3.50 -3.11
CA ASN A 75 -13.86 4.18 -2.28
C ASN A 75 -13.43 5.66 -2.12
N HIS A 76 -14.17 6.56 -2.76
CA HIS A 76 -13.90 8.00 -2.71
C HIS A 76 -14.35 8.68 -1.41
N GLU A 77 -15.08 7.97 -0.53
CA GLU A 77 -15.45 8.47 0.81
C GLU A 77 -14.22 8.77 1.67
N PHE A 78 -13.08 8.12 1.40
CA PHE A 78 -11.80 8.44 2.04
C PHE A 78 -11.51 9.95 2.04
N TRP A 79 -11.82 10.65 0.95
CA TRP A 79 -11.51 12.07 0.81
C TRP A 79 -12.41 12.99 1.63
N THR A 80 -13.59 12.51 2.02
CA THR A 80 -14.58 13.25 2.80
C THR A 80 -14.60 12.85 4.27
N GLU A 81 -14.28 11.60 4.57
CA GLU A 81 -14.34 11.04 5.92
C GLU A 81 -12.99 11.07 6.65
N CYS A 82 -11.88 11.08 5.91
CA CYS A 82 -10.53 11.14 6.49
C CYS A 82 -9.88 12.52 6.35
N GLN A 83 -8.93 12.79 7.24
CA GLN A 83 -7.99 13.91 7.13
C GLN A 83 -6.61 13.38 6.70
N PRO A 84 -6.33 13.26 5.39
CA PRO A 84 -5.12 12.61 4.91
C PRO A 84 -3.86 13.43 5.20
N VAL A 85 -2.78 12.74 5.53
CA VAL A 85 -1.42 13.28 5.63
C VAL A 85 -0.55 12.74 4.50
N ARG A 86 0.36 13.55 3.98
CA ARG A 86 1.32 13.13 2.94
C ARG A 86 2.53 12.44 3.58
N SER A 87 2.31 11.26 4.17
CA SER A 87 3.34 10.44 4.82
C SER A 87 3.12 8.96 4.45
N THR A 88 4.14 8.30 3.86
CA THR A 88 4.02 6.88 3.48
C THR A 88 5.01 5.96 4.20
N TYR A 89 6.05 6.52 4.81
CA TYR A 89 7.05 5.76 5.55
C TYR A 89 6.45 4.87 6.67
N PRO A 90 5.42 5.31 7.42
CA PRO A 90 4.77 4.44 8.41
C PRO A 90 4.19 3.16 7.79
N ALA A 91 3.47 3.26 6.67
CA ALA A 91 2.93 2.10 5.97
C ALA A 91 4.03 1.18 5.43
N CYS A 92 5.12 1.77 4.91
CA CYS A 92 6.30 1.01 4.48
C CYS A 92 6.95 0.23 5.63
N ARG A 93 7.04 0.82 6.84
CA ARG A 93 7.54 0.11 8.02
C ARG A 93 6.59 -1.01 8.44
N ALA A 94 5.28 -0.77 8.43
CA ALA A 94 4.28 -1.78 8.79
C ALA A 94 4.40 -3.05 7.92
N VAL A 95 4.55 -2.91 6.59
CA VAL A 95 4.75 -4.08 5.71
C VAL A 95 6.08 -4.79 5.95
N ILE A 96 7.18 -4.04 6.20
CA ILE A 96 8.48 -4.64 6.54
C ILE A 96 8.38 -5.43 7.83
N ALA A 97 7.76 -4.86 8.86
CA ALA A 97 7.66 -5.46 10.17
C ALA A 97 6.74 -6.69 10.15
N ALA A 98 5.66 -6.66 9.35
CA ALA A 98 4.86 -7.83 9.02
C ALA A 98 5.68 -8.92 8.30
N GLY A 99 6.61 -8.52 7.44
CA GLY A 99 7.55 -9.43 6.78
C GLY A 99 8.43 -10.23 7.75
N PHE A 100 8.75 -9.69 8.93
CA PHE A 100 9.48 -10.46 9.97
C PHE A 100 8.65 -11.60 10.58
N GLN A 101 7.34 -11.64 10.31
CA GLN A 101 6.42 -12.70 10.70
C GLN A 101 5.90 -13.48 9.49
N ASP A 102 6.52 -13.37 8.31
CA ASP A 102 6.06 -13.97 7.05
C ASP A 102 4.71 -13.44 6.53
N HIS A 103 4.29 -12.23 6.93
CA HIS A 103 3.01 -11.60 6.56
C HIS A 103 3.16 -10.37 5.64
N TYR A 104 4.29 -10.21 4.93
CA TYR A 104 4.55 -9.01 4.12
C TYR A 104 3.43 -8.72 3.10
N GLU A 105 3.08 -9.71 2.28
CA GLU A 105 2.07 -9.55 1.22
C GLU A 105 0.68 -9.35 1.81
N ALA A 106 0.34 -10.07 2.88
CA ALA A 106 -0.92 -9.95 3.58
C ALA A 106 -1.12 -8.55 4.16
N MET A 107 -0.09 -7.99 4.81
CA MET A 107 -0.13 -6.62 5.35
C MET A 107 -0.16 -5.58 4.23
N LEU A 108 0.59 -5.77 3.14
CA LEU A 108 0.54 -4.88 1.98
C LEU A 108 -0.88 -4.81 1.40
N GLU A 109 -1.52 -5.96 1.19
CA GLU A 109 -2.89 -6.04 0.72
C GLU A 109 -3.88 -5.42 1.70
N ALA A 110 -3.72 -5.70 3.00
CA ALA A 110 -4.57 -5.15 4.04
C ALA A 110 -4.51 -3.61 4.09
N ILE A 111 -3.31 -3.03 4.00
CA ILE A 111 -3.11 -1.57 3.96
C ILE A 111 -3.72 -0.97 2.68
N GLN A 112 -3.54 -1.63 1.54
CA GLN A 112 -4.15 -1.17 0.28
C GLN A 112 -5.67 -1.19 0.36
N HIS A 113 -6.27 -2.26 0.89
CA HIS A 113 -7.72 -2.31 1.10
C HIS A 113 -8.20 -1.29 2.14
N ALA A 114 -7.46 -1.10 3.22
CA ALA A 114 -7.76 -0.09 4.24
C ALA A 114 -7.83 1.32 3.62
N TYR A 115 -6.84 1.65 2.80
CA TYR A 115 -6.75 2.95 2.14
C TYR A 115 -7.79 3.11 1.03
N TYR A 116 -7.77 2.20 0.05
CA TYR A 116 -8.47 2.39 -1.21
C TYR A 116 -9.92 1.91 -1.17
N LEU A 117 -10.33 1.07 -0.21
CA LEU A 117 -11.69 0.50 -0.19
C LEU A 117 -12.44 0.77 1.13
N ARG A 118 -11.73 0.85 2.27
CA ARG A 118 -12.35 0.98 3.61
C ARG A 118 -12.34 2.39 4.18
N ALA A 119 -11.82 3.38 3.44
CA ALA A 119 -11.71 4.77 3.89
C ALA A 119 -11.01 4.92 5.25
N MET A 120 -9.90 4.21 5.47
CA MET A 120 -9.09 4.29 6.69
C MET A 120 -7.78 5.05 6.44
N LEU A 121 -7.21 5.67 7.48
CA LEU A 121 -5.93 6.39 7.40
C LEU A 121 -4.75 5.41 7.30
N PRO A 122 -4.11 5.23 6.13
CA PRO A 122 -3.07 4.20 5.95
C PRO A 122 -1.74 4.53 6.61
N HIS A 123 -1.57 5.75 7.11
CA HIS A 123 -0.35 6.21 7.78
C HIS A 123 -0.46 6.14 9.31
N SER A 124 -1.63 5.84 9.87
CA SER A 124 -1.85 5.83 11.32
C SER A 124 -1.49 4.48 11.93
N GLN A 125 -0.91 4.53 13.13
CA GLN A 125 -0.60 3.34 13.91
C GLN A 125 -1.86 2.57 14.30
N GLU A 126 -2.97 3.26 14.57
CA GLU A 126 -4.26 2.63 14.87
C GLU A 126 -4.72 1.72 13.73
N THR A 127 -4.65 2.19 12.48
CA THR A 127 -4.95 1.37 11.31
C THR A 127 -4.00 0.17 11.24
N HIS A 128 -2.69 0.37 11.44
CA HIS A 128 -1.71 -0.73 11.36
C HIS A 128 -1.96 -1.82 12.41
N LEU A 129 -2.23 -1.43 13.65
CA LEU A 129 -2.53 -2.36 14.75
C LEU A 129 -3.84 -3.12 14.51
N GLN A 130 -4.87 -2.43 14.01
CA GLN A 130 -6.13 -3.08 13.66
C GLN A 130 -5.93 -4.11 12.54
N LEU A 131 -5.19 -3.76 11.48
CA LEU A 131 -4.91 -4.69 10.38
C LEU A 131 -4.05 -5.87 10.85
N ALA A 132 -3.10 -5.65 11.76
CA ALA A 132 -2.30 -6.71 12.35
C ALA A 132 -3.17 -7.70 13.15
N GLU A 133 -4.13 -7.19 13.92
CA GLU A 133 -5.10 -8.03 14.65
C GLU A 133 -6.00 -8.82 13.70
N GLU A 134 -6.53 -8.18 12.65
CA GLU A 134 -7.34 -8.84 11.61
C GLU A 134 -6.56 -9.97 10.90
N LEU A 135 -5.24 -9.83 10.76
CA LEU A 135 -4.35 -10.82 10.17
C LEU A 135 -3.84 -11.87 11.18
N GLY A 136 -4.22 -11.76 12.47
CA GLY A 136 -3.79 -12.70 13.51
C GLY A 136 -2.30 -12.59 13.89
N MET A 137 -1.69 -11.43 13.66
CA MET A 137 -0.28 -11.18 13.92
C MET A 137 -0.01 -10.77 15.38
N LEU A 138 1.23 -10.92 15.83
CA LEU A 138 1.66 -10.36 17.11
C LEU A 138 1.85 -8.84 16.96
N CYS A 139 0.93 -8.05 17.54
CA CYS A 139 0.90 -6.59 17.40
C CYS A 139 2.13 -5.87 17.98
N ILE A 140 2.95 -6.52 18.81
CA ILE A 140 4.17 -5.92 19.39
C ILE A 140 5.24 -5.58 18.36
N LEU A 141 5.09 -6.06 17.11
CA LEU A 141 6.03 -5.88 16.01
C LEU A 141 5.48 -5.00 14.87
N VAL A 142 4.29 -4.41 14.98
CA VAL A 142 3.67 -3.58 13.92
C VAL A 142 3.52 -2.13 14.37
#